data_AF-A0A6G0AEV3-F1
#
_entry.id   AF-A0A6G0AEV3-F1
#
_cell.length_a   1.000
_cell.length_b   1.000
_cell.length_c   1.000
_cell.angle_alpha   90.00
_cell.angle_beta   90.00
_cell.angle_gamma   90.00
#
_symmetry.space_group_name_H-M   'P 1'
#
loop_
_entity.id
_entity.type
_entity.pdbx_description
1 polymer ?
#
loop_
_entity_poly.entity_id
_entity_poly.type
_entity_poly.pdbx_seq_one_letter_code
_entity_poly.pdbx_strand_id
1 'polypeptide(L)'
;MKNFVFIALILSISKFLTAQSSMIYEPGSSIEVTTGADICADNVMIQGTYTGSGTLCNGPLPVELTLFTAALNKNEINLFWKTETEVDNFGFNVERRVKESEWTKISFIEGHGNSNSPKEYNYTDKDLFANGSKFQYRL
;
A
#
# COMPACT_ATOMS: atom_id res chain seq x y z
N MET A 1 54.53 9.07 -29.44
CA MET A 1 53.61 8.73 -28.34
C MET A 1 52.28 9.44 -28.61
N LYS A 2 51.21 8.69 -28.90
CA LYS A 2 49.85 9.24 -29.11
C LYS A 2 49.05 8.98 -27.84
N ASN A 3 48.62 10.02 -27.15
CA ASN A 3 47.75 9.92 -25.99
C ASN A 3 46.32 9.62 -26.47
N PHE A 4 45.78 8.47 -26.09
CA PHE A 4 44.35 8.17 -26.22
C PHE A 4 43.65 8.60 -24.94
N VAL A 5 42.73 9.56 -25.07
CA VAL A 5 41.83 9.95 -23.99
C VAL A 5 40.64 9.00 -24.02
N PHE A 6 40.47 8.18 -23.00
CA PHE A 6 39.26 7.38 -22.80
C PHE A 6 38.21 8.26 -22.11
N ILE A 7 37.17 8.68 -22.84
CA ILE A 7 35.98 9.26 -22.25
C ILE A 7 35.04 8.10 -21.90
N ALA A 8 35.00 7.73 -20.62
CA ALA A 8 34.00 6.81 -20.10
C ALA A 8 32.67 7.56 -19.97
N LEU A 9 31.77 7.39 -20.95
CA LEU A 9 30.40 7.88 -20.85
C LEU A 9 29.59 6.88 -20.02
N ILE A 10 29.51 7.10 -18.70
CA ILE A 10 28.61 6.32 -17.84
C ILE A 10 27.19 6.86 -18.07
N LEU A 11 26.45 6.23 -18.98
CA LEU A 11 25.00 6.42 -19.06
C LEU A 11 24.36 5.63 -17.91
N SER A 12 24.20 6.24 -16.74
CA SER A 12 23.34 5.68 -15.69
C SER A 12 21.88 5.94 -16.06
N ILE A 13 21.35 5.19 -17.02
CA ILE A 13 19.90 5.11 -17.18
C ILE A 13 19.41 4.09 -16.15
N SER A 14 19.28 4.51 -14.89
CA SER A 14 18.37 3.84 -13.97
C SER A 14 16.95 4.22 -14.39
N LYS A 15 16.44 3.58 -15.45
CA LYS A 15 14.99 3.49 -15.60
C LYS A 15 14.53 2.60 -14.46
N PHE A 16 14.22 3.21 -13.32
CA PHE A 16 13.32 2.59 -12.36
C PHE A 16 12.03 2.35 -13.13
N LEU A 17 11.76 1.09 -13.47
CA LEU A 17 10.42 0.64 -13.78
C LEU A 17 9.67 0.69 -12.45
N THR A 18 9.11 1.84 -12.09
CA THR A 18 8.00 1.84 -11.14
C THR A 18 6.95 0.91 -11.73
N ALA A 19 6.51 -0.10 -10.98
CA ALA A 19 5.46 -0.99 -11.43
C ALA A 19 4.18 -0.18 -11.59
N GLN A 20 3.98 0.40 -12.77
CA GLN A 20 2.82 1.25 -13.04
C GLN A 20 1.60 0.35 -13.14
N SER A 21 0.81 0.31 -12.08
CA SER A 21 -0.52 -0.25 -12.14
C SER A 21 -1.35 0.60 -13.11
N SER A 22 -1.94 -0.02 -14.13
CA SER A 22 -2.78 0.71 -15.09
C SER A 22 -4.11 0.01 -15.28
N MET A 23 -5.17 0.81 -15.28
CA MET A 23 -6.52 0.37 -15.59
C MET A 23 -6.99 1.16 -16.80
N ILE A 24 -7.19 0.45 -17.91
CA ILE A 24 -7.66 1.03 -19.16
C ILE A 24 -9.01 0.38 -19.48
N TYR A 25 -10.04 1.20 -19.62
CA TYR A 25 -11.35 0.77 -20.05
C TYR A 25 -11.59 1.21 -21.49
N GLU A 26 -11.91 0.25 -22.34
CA GLU A 26 -12.04 0.42 -23.78
C GLU A 26 -13.27 1.26 -24.17
N PRO A 27 -13.27 1.83 -25.40
CA PRO A 27 -14.44 2.48 -25.97
C PRO A 27 -15.71 1.61 -25.90
N GLY A 28 -16.80 2.22 -25.41
CA GLY A 28 -18.08 1.54 -25.21
C GLY A 28 -18.25 0.87 -23.83
N SER A 29 -17.22 0.88 -22.99
CA SER A 29 -17.36 0.47 -21.58
C SER A 29 -18.32 1.39 -20.83
N SER A 30 -19.11 0.84 -19.92
CA SER A 30 -19.91 1.62 -18.96
C SER A 30 -19.54 1.18 -17.56
N ILE A 31 -19.12 2.13 -16.73
CA ILE A 31 -18.68 1.89 -15.35
C ILE A 31 -19.53 2.75 -14.43
N GLU A 32 -20.14 2.12 -13.45
CA GLU A 32 -20.82 2.80 -12.35
C GLU A 32 -20.01 2.62 -11.07
N VAL A 33 -19.46 3.71 -10.54
CA VAL A 33 -18.74 3.70 -9.25
C VAL A 33 -19.62 4.37 -8.21
N THR A 34 -20.21 3.55 -7.34
CA THR A 34 -21.12 4.01 -6.31
C THR A 34 -20.37 4.72 -5.17
N THR A 35 -21.10 5.50 -4.38
CA THR A 35 -20.54 6.20 -3.22
C THR A 35 -19.86 5.22 -2.27
N GLY A 36 -18.60 5.52 -1.91
CA GLY A 36 -17.78 4.69 -1.03
C GLY A 36 -16.99 3.57 -1.73
N ALA A 37 -17.08 3.47 -3.06
CA ALA A 37 -16.19 2.64 -3.86
C ALA A 37 -15.12 3.50 -4.55
N ASP A 38 -13.92 2.93 -4.66
CA ASP A 38 -12.75 3.59 -5.26
C ASP A 38 -12.16 2.72 -6.38
N ILE A 39 -11.76 3.37 -7.48
CA ILE A 39 -10.94 2.79 -8.55
C ILE A 39 -9.58 3.49 -8.51
N CYS A 40 -8.55 2.80 -8.02
CA CYS A 40 -7.20 3.36 -7.84
C CYS A 40 -6.16 2.62 -8.67
N ALA A 41 -5.39 3.36 -9.47
CA ALA A 41 -4.15 2.89 -10.07
C ALA A 41 -3.22 4.09 -10.36
N ASP A 42 -1.96 3.80 -10.69
CA ASP A 42 -1.02 4.83 -11.13
C ASP A 42 -1.54 5.56 -12.36
N ASN A 43 -2.24 4.83 -13.23
CA ASN A 43 -2.91 5.38 -14.39
C ASN A 43 -4.30 4.75 -14.58
N VAL A 44 -5.35 5.55 -14.38
CA VAL A 44 -6.75 5.15 -14.68
C VAL A 44 -7.24 5.90 -15.91
N MET A 45 -7.45 5.18 -17.02
CA MET A 45 -8.00 5.71 -18.26
C MET A 45 -9.36 5.09 -18.57
N ILE A 46 -10.41 5.89 -18.55
CA ILE A 46 -11.75 5.45 -18.95
C ILE A 46 -12.07 6.05 -20.32
N GLN A 47 -12.07 5.23 -21.36
CA GLN A 47 -12.47 5.62 -22.73
C GLN A 47 -13.96 5.32 -23.00
N GLY A 48 -14.77 5.18 -21.95
CA GLY A 48 -16.21 4.90 -22.00
C GLY A 48 -17.02 5.85 -21.12
N THR A 49 -18.20 5.42 -20.68
CA THR A 49 -19.07 6.19 -19.79
C THR A 49 -18.74 5.89 -18.34
N TYR A 50 -18.46 6.94 -17.55
CA TYR A 50 -18.31 6.88 -16.09
C TYR A 50 -19.53 7.53 -15.43
N THR A 51 -20.19 6.79 -14.54
CA THR A 51 -21.33 7.26 -13.73
C THR A 51 -21.11 6.97 -12.25
N GLY A 52 -21.84 7.69 -11.39
CA GLY A 52 -21.82 7.50 -9.95
C GLY A 52 -21.07 8.61 -9.21
N SER A 53 -20.78 8.36 -7.92
CA SER A 53 -20.20 9.35 -6.99
C SER A 53 -19.03 8.78 -6.18
N GLY A 54 -18.50 7.63 -6.57
CA GLY A 54 -17.27 7.08 -5.99
C GLY A 54 -16.01 7.80 -6.46
N THR A 55 -14.84 7.35 -6.04
CA THR A 55 -13.57 8.05 -6.26
C THR A 55 -12.76 7.40 -7.40
N LEU A 56 -12.15 8.23 -8.24
CA LEU A 56 -11.07 7.81 -9.14
C LEU A 56 -9.74 8.34 -8.59
N CYS A 57 -8.85 7.42 -8.26
CA CYS A 57 -7.53 7.70 -7.72
C CYS A 57 -6.54 7.51 -8.87
N ASN A 58 -5.98 8.62 -9.35
CA ASN A 58 -5.00 8.63 -10.43
C ASN A 58 -3.65 9.06 -9.88
N GLY A 59 -2.76 8.09 -9.66
CA GLY A 59 -1.45 8.31 -9.05
C GLY A 59 -1.01 7.08 -8.23
N PRO A 60 0.29 6.99 -7.90
CA PRO A 60 0.80 5.86 -7.14
C PRO A 60 0.05 5.76 -5.81
N LEU A 61 -0.33 4.53 -5.44
CA LEU A 61 -0.83 4.30 -4.09
C LEU A 61 0.25 4.76 -3.09
N PRO A 62 -0.11 5.46 -2.00
CA PRO A 62 0.87 6.00 -1.06
C PRO A 62 1.81 4.95 -0.46
N VAL A 63 1.41 3.67 -0.49
CA VAL A 63 2.19 2.55 0.04
C VAL A 63 2.02 1.33 -0.86
N GLU A 64 3.14 0.69 -1.21
CA GLU A 64 3.16 -0.64 -1.81
C GLU A 64 3.44 -1.69 -0.72
N LEU A 65 2.38 -2.35 -0.25
CA LEU A 65 2.45 -3.35 0.82
C LEU A 65 2.78 -4.74 0.23
N THR A 66 3.93 -5.30 0.60
CA THR A 66 4.37 -6.62 0.10
C THR A 66 4.09 -7.76 1.06
N LEU A 67 3.89 -7.45 2.34
CA LEU A 67 3.61 -8.44 3.38
C LEU A 67 2.80 -7.81 4.51
N PHE A 68 1.80 -8.54 5.00
CA PHE A 68 1.16 -8.28 6.29
C PHE A 68 0.80 -9.60 6.95
N THR A 69 1.35 -9.84 8.14
CA THR A 69 1.15 -11.07 8.91
C THR A 69 0.81 -10.75 10.35
N ALA A 70 0.07 -11.67 10.97
CA ALA A 70 -0.24 -11.66 12.38
C ALA A 70 0.15 -13.03 12.95
N ALA A 71 1.01 -13.05 13.96
CA ALA A 71 1.48 -14.27 14.59
C ALA A 71 1.16 -14.24 16.10
N LEU A 72 0.45 -15.27 16.57
CA LEU A 72 0.21 -15.47 18.00
C LEU A 72 1.50 -15.96 18.66
N ASN A 73 1.99 -15.23 19.67
CA ASN A 73 3.10 -15.63 20.51
C ASN A 73 2.64 -15.61 21.98
N LYS A 74 2.41 -16.78 22.57
CA LYS A 74 1.85 -16.91 23.92
C LYS A 74 0.51 -16.15 24.05
N ASN A 75 0.52 -15.00 24.72
CA ASN A 75 -0.64 -14.17 25.03
C ASN A 75 -0.56 -12.79 24.37
N GLU A 76 0.22 -12.66 23.29
CA GLU A 76 0.32 -11.45 22.49
C GLU A 76 0.28 -11.81 20.99
N ILE A 77 -0.24 -10.90 20.17
CA ILE A 77 -0.24 -11.04 18.71
C ILE A 77 0.78 -10.05 18.15
N ASN A 78 1.77 -10.58 17.44
CA ASN A 78 2.76 -9.78 16.74
C ASN A 78 2.32 -9.57 15.31
N LEU A 79 2.04 -8.31 14.97
CA LEU A 79 1.82 -7.87 13.61
C LEU A 79 3.15 -7.49 12.99
N PHE A 80 3.35 -7.91 11.75
CA PHE A 80 4.50 -7.54 10.94
C PHE A 80 4.02 -7.15 9.55
N TRP A 81 4.51 -6.03 9.03
CA TRP A 81 4.33 -5.69 7.63
C TRP A 81 5.57 -5.12 7.01
N LYS A 82 5.60 -5.24 5.69
CA LYS A 82 6.66 -4.73 4.85
C LYS A 82 6.09 -3.89 3.72
N THR A 83 6.63 -2.70 3.55
CA THR A 83 6.41 -1.86 2.38
C THR A 83 7.59 -2.02 1.43
N GLU A 84 7.36 -1.96 0.13
CA GLU A 84 8.43 -1.83 -0.87
C GLU A 84 8.72 -0.35 -1.15
N THR A 85 7.66 0.45 -1.30
CA THR A 85 7.70 1.89 -1.51
C THR A 85 6.67 2.62 -0.65
N GLU A 86 6.99 3.88 -0.32
CA GLU A 86 6.12 4.82 0.40
C GLU A 86 6.24 6.20 -0.24
N VAL A 87 5.11 6.85 -0.51
CA VAL A 87 5.03 8.21 -1.07
C VAL A 87 4.09 9.03 -0.21
N ASP A 88 4.62 10.08 0.41
CA ASP A 88 3.93 10.95 1.37
C ASP A 88 3.11 10.19 2.44
N ASN A 89 3.60 9.02 2.86
CA ASN A 89 2.98 8.16 3.85
C ASN A 89 3.20 8.70 5.28
N PHE A 90 2.14 9.19 5.90
CA PHE A 90 2.17 9.62 7.29
C PHE A 90 2.27 8.43 8.28
N GLY A 91 1.67 7.28 7.93
CA GLY A 91 1.70 6.08 8.74
C GLY A 91 0.45 5.22 8.63
N PHE A 92 0.36 4.23 9.51
CA PHE A 92 -0.60 3.13 9.45
C PHE A 92 -1.54 3.15 10.66
N ASN A 93 -2.84 3.04 10.41
CA ASN A 93 -3.80 2.84 11.49
C ASN A 93 -3.91 1.34 11.75
N VAL A 94 -3.30 0.86 12.82
CA VAL A 94 -3.47 -0.53 13.21
C VAL A 94 -4.87 -0.68 13.79
N GLU A 95 -5.71 -1.43 13.10
CA GLU A 95 -7.08 -1.68 13.51
C GLU A 95 -7.32 -3.17 13.78
N ARG A 96 -8.14 -3.43 14.79
CA ARG A 96 -8.50 -4.76 15.24
C ARG A 96 -10.00 -4.91 15.29
N ARG A 97 -10.46 -6.11 14.94
CA ARG A 97 -11.84 -6.57 15.11
C ARG A 97 -11.85 -7.88 15.89
N VAL A 98 -12.84 -8.05 16.75
CA VAL A 98 -13.06 -9.29 17.53
C VAL A 98 -14.36 -9.94 17.08
N LYS A 99 -14.29 -11.16 16.54
CA LYS A 99 -15.46 -11.88 15.97
C LYS A 99 -16.19 -11.04 14.91
N GLU A 100 -17.40 -10.55 15.19
CA GLU A 100 -18.21 -9.72 14.29
C GLU A 100 -18.43 -8.30 14.85
N SER A 101 -17.54 -7.85 15.74
CA SER A 101 -17.54 -6.47 16.19
C SER A 101 -17.12 -5.50 15.08
N GLU A 102 -17.36 -4.22 15.33
CA GLU A 102 -16.77 -3.14 14.55
C GLU A 102 -15.24 -3.16 14.63
N TRP A 103 -14.60 -2.59 13.60
CA TRP A 103 -13.17 -2.31 13.61
C TRP A 103 -12.87 -1.19 14.60
N THR A 104 -11.83 -1.38 15.40
CA THR A 104 -11.37 -0.39 16.36
C THR A 104 -9.89 -0.12 16.14
N LYS A 105 -9.52 1.16 16.02
CA LYS A 105 -8.13 1.59 16.02
C LYS A 105 -7.49 1.31 17.38
N ILE A 106 -6.42 0.50 17.37
CA ILE A 106 -5.66 0.14 18.56
C ILE A 106 -4.30 0.82 18.62
N SER A 107 -3.78 1.27 17.48
CA SER A 107 -2.52 2.03 17.42
C SER A 107 -2.42 2.86 16.14
N PHE A 108 -1.46 3.78 16.14
CA PHE A 108 -0.95 4.42 14.93
C PHE A 108 0.57 4.26 14.89
N ILE A 109 1.10 3.77 13.77
CA ILE A 109 2.53 3.59 13.57
C ILE A 109 2.98 4.56 12.49
N GLU A 110 3.92 5.45 12.83
CA GLU A 110 4.45 6.44 11.90
C GLU A 110 5.09 5.76 10.68
N GLY A 111 4.77 6.30 9.50
CA GLY A 111 5.40 5.90 8.25
C GLY A 111 6.74 6.61 8.06
N HIS A 112 7.41 6.32 6.96
CA HIS A 112 8.67 6.97 6.62
C HIS A 112 8.50 8.22 5.75
N GLY A 113 7.27 8.69 5.52
CA GLY A 113 6.98 9.79 4.60
C GLY A 113 7.23 9.37 3.16
N ASN A 114 8.48 9.48 2.70
CA ASN A 114 8.89 9.07 1.37
C ASN A 114 10.00 8.01 1.46
N SER A 115 9.79 6.85 0.85
CA SER A 115 10.76 5.76 0.79
C SER A 115 10.68 5.02 -0.53
N ASN A 116 11.83 4.90 -1.21
CA ASN A 116 12.01 4.04 -2.39
C ASN A 116 12.82 2.77 -2.07
N SER A 117 12.88 2.41 -0.79
CA SER A 117 13.52 1.20 -0.28
C SER A 117 12.58 0.50 0.70
N PRO A 118 12.66 -0.83 0.82
CA PRO A 118 11.74 -1.53 1.68
C PRO A 118 11.81 -1.09 3.14
N LYS A 119 10.66 -1.02 3.81
CA LYS A 119 10.56 -0.74 5.25
C LYS A 119 9.84 -1.86 5.95
N GLU A 120 10.32 -2.20 7.13
CA GLU A 120 9.75 -3.23 7.98
C GLU A 120 9.18 -2.57 9.23
N TYR A 121 7.98 -3.01 9.59
CA TYR A 121 7.25 -2.50 10.73
C TYR A 121 6.78 -3.64 11.60
N ASN A 122 6.68 -3.37 12.89
CA ASN A 122 6.12 -4.31 13.85
C ASN A 122 5.19 -3.60 14.83
N TYR A 123 4.21 -4.35 15.32
CA TYR A 123 3.37 -3.92 16.42
C TYR A 123 2.93 -5.14 17.24
N THR A 124 3.03 -5.04 18.56
CA THR A 124 2.61 -6.12 19.47
C THR A 124 1.31 -5.74 20.16
N ASP A 125 0.26 -6.46 19.83
CA ASP A 125 -1.02 -6.40 20.53
C ASP A 125 -0.99 -7.33 21.75
N LYS A 126 -0.88 -6.74 22.95
CA LYS A 126 -0.88 -7.45 24.24
C LYS A 126 -2.27 -7.50 24.87
N ASP A 127 -3.23 -6.84 24.25
CA ASP A 127 -4.52 -6.54 24.83
C ASP A 127 -5.55 -7.61 24.46
N LEU A 128 -5.19 -8.87 24.72
CA LEU A 128 -5.98 -10.02 24.33
C LEU A 128 -7.04 -10.31 25.40
N PHE A 129 -8.06 -9.46 25.50
CA PHE A 129 -9.10 -9.51 26.52
C PHE A 129 -10.01 -10.75 26.50
N ALA A 130 -9.84 -11.68 25.56
CA ALA A 130 -10.73 -12.80 25.44
C ALA A 130 -9.99 -14.09 25.09
N ASN A 131 -9.81 -14.94 26.10
CA ASN A 131 -9.33 -16.31 25.96
C ASN A 131 -10.18 -17.04 24.91
N GLY A 132 -9.58 -17.32 23.74
CA GLY A 132 -10.21 -18.04 22.63
C GLY A 132 -11.00 -17.20 21.62
N SER A 133 -10.87 -15.87 21.62
CA SER A 133 -11.49 -15.06 20.58
C SER A 133 -10.72 -15.05 19.26
N LYS A 134 -11.46 -15.00 18.15
CA LYS A 134 -10.90 -14.77 16.81
C LYS A 134 -10.67 -13.28 16.62
N PHE A 135 -9.42 -12.91 16.41
CA PHE A 135 -9.00 -11.55 16.08
C PHE A 135 -8.75 -11.42 14.58
N GLN A 136 -9.08 -10.27 14.03
CA GLN A 136 -8.74 -9.86 12.67
C GLN A 136 -8.06 -8.50 12.74
N TYR A 137 -7.10 -8.27 11.84
CA TYR A 137 -6.29 -7.05 11.80
C TYR A 137 -6.28 -6.46 10.40
N ARG A 138 -6.14 -5.13 10.32
CA ARG A 138 -5.87 -4.37 9.10
C ARG A 138 -5.02 -3.13 9.43
N LEU A 139 -4.47 -2.50 8.40
CA LEU A 139 -3.66 -1.27 8.45
C LEU A 139 -4.40 -0.09 7.82
#